data_AF-A0A0F8S1Q4-F1
#
_entry.id   AF-A0A0F8S1Q4-F1
#
_cell.length_a   1.000
_cell.length_b   1.000
_cell.length_c   1.000
_cell.angle_alpha   90.00
_cell.angle_beta   90.00
_cell.angle_gamma   90.00
#
_symmetry.space_group_name_H-M   'P 1'
#
loop_
_entity.id
_entity.type
_entity.pdbx_description
1 polymer ?
#
loop_
_entity_poly.entity_id
_entity_poly.type
_entity_poly.pdbx_seq_one_letter_code
_entity_poly.pdbx_strand_id
1 'polypeptide(L)'
;MWGIIYSEIDQLLDARNDKEKQFIIAKSVVKKALLGFYYDWKTRGEYDGYSIFEEMFRRHARIFIEVAVEVRDILPERVADDLLSIISNMKTLAGEPIHTADVERYKKLSDECMSDVLNMYENFEKYFD
;
A
#
# COMPACT_ATOMS: atom_id res chain seq x y z
N MET A 1 -5.97 -8.27 10.29
CA MET A 1 -4.99 -8.22 9.18
C MET A 1 -3.76 -7.39 9.56
N TRP A 2 -3.90 -6.26 10.26
CA TRP A 2 -2.79 -5.36 10.62
C TRP A 2 -1.73 -5.93 11.55
N GLY A 3 -2.14 -6.72 12.56
CA GLY A 3 -1.18 -7.45 13.39
C GLY A 3 -0.29 -8.42 12.60
N ILE A 4 -0.72 -8.83 11.40
CA ILE A 4 0.09 -9.66 10.50
C ILE A 4 1.19 -8.81 9.85
N ILE A 5 0.88 -7.58 9.39
CA ILE A 5 1.90 -6.70 8.79
C ILE A 5 2.97 -6.32 9.83
N TYR A 6 2.55 -5.90 11.02
CA TYR A 6 3.51 -5.55 12.09
C TYR A 6 4.34 -6.75 12.53
N SER A 7 3.73 -7.93 12.67
CA SER A 7 4.49 -9.15 12.98
C SER A 7 5.51 -9.53 11.89
N GLU A 8 5.25 -9.20 10.63
CA GLU A 8 6.20 -9.47 9.54
C GLU A 8 7.32 -8.44 9.49
N ILE A 9 7.04 -7.18 9.85
CA ILE A 9 8.07 -6.16 10.07
C ILE A 9 8.99 -6.57 11.23
N ASP A 10 8.44 -7.08 12.34
CA ASP A 10 9.25 -7.60 13.45
C ASP A 10 10.15 -8.76 12.98
N GLN A 11 9.60 -9.71 12.22
CA GLN A 11 10.37 -10.81 11.65
C GLN A 11 11.45 -10.34 10.66
N LEU A 12 11.18 -9.27 9.90
CA LEU A 12 12.15 -8.65 8.99
C LEU A 12 13.35 -8.10 9.76
N LEU A 13 13.09 -7.39 10.86
CA LEU A 13 14.10 -6.84 11.74
C LEU A 13 14.93 -7.94 12.44
N ASP A 14 14.28 -9.02 12.86
CA ASP A 14 14.93 -10.19 13.43
C ASP A 14 15.85 -10.91 12.42
N ALA A 15 15.49 -10.88 11.13
CA ALA A 15 16.23 -11.52 10.06
C ALA A 15 17.43 -10.69 9.54
N ARG A 16 17.74 -9.52 10.11
CA ARG A 16 18.77 -8.59 9.59
C ARG A 16 20.18 -9.17 9.36
N ASN A 17 20.51 -10.27 10.02
CA ASN A 17 21.81 -10.95 9.88
C ASN A 17 21.82 -12.05 8.81
N ASP A 18 20.65 -12.38 8.24
CA ASP A 18 20.44 -13.37 7.19
C ASP A 18 19.79 -12.69 5.98
N LYS A 19 20.64 -12.28 5.02
CA LYS A 19 20.21 -11.48 3.87
C LYS A 19 19.17 -12.19 3.00
N GLU A 20 19.28 -13.51 2.82
CA GLU A 20 18.34 -14.28 2.00
C GLU A 20 16.97 -14.32 2.68
N LYS A 21 16.94 -14.63 3.97
CA LYS A 21 15.71 -14.63 4.76
C LYS A 21 15.10 -13.23 4.85
N GLN A 22 15.92 -12.20 5.06
CA GLN A 22 15.48 -10.81 5.12
C GLN A 22 14.84 -10.38 3.79
N PHE A 23 15.42 -10.76 2.66
CA PHE A 23 14.87 -10.48 1.34
C PHE A 23 13.52 -11.15 1.11
N ILE A 24 13.38 -12.43 1.47
CA ILE A 24 12.10 -13.17 1.35
C ILE A 24 11.01 -12.50 2.20
N ILE A 25 11.33 -12.12 3.44
CA ILE A 25 10.38 -11.45 4.33
C ILE A 25 10.01 -10.06 3.79
N ALA A 26 10.97 -9.28 3.31
CA ALA A 26 10.70 -7.96 2.73
C ALA A 26 9.71 -8.04 1.54
N LYS A 27 9.89 -9.02 0.66
CA LYS A 27 8.93 -9.30 -0.43
C LYS A 27 7.54 -9.66 0.10
N SER A 28 7.47 -10.53 1.12
CA SER A 28 6.21 -10.93 1.77
C SER A 28 5.47 -9.72 2.37
N VAL A 29 6.19 -8.84 3.09
CA VAL A 29 5.64 -7.64 3.72
C VAL A 29 4.98 -6.73 2.68
N VAL A 30 5.67 -6.41 1.59
CA VAL A 30 5.12 -5.57 0.52
C VAL A 30 3.87 -6.18 -0.08
N LYS A 31 3.91 -7.46 -0.49
CA LYS A 31 2.76 -8.13 -1.10
C LYS A 31 1.55 -8.19 -0.16
N LYS A 32 1.78 -8.44 1.14
CA LYS A 32 0.71 -8.46 2.14
C LYS A 32 0.09 -7.08 2.34
N ALA A 33 0.89 -6.01 2.32
CA ALA A 33 0.39 -4.65 2.40
C ALA A 33 -0.50 -4.30 1.19
N LEU A 34 -0.01 -4.55 -0.03
CA LEU A 34 -0.77 -4.31 -1.27
C LEU A 34 -2.08 -5.10 -1.28
N LEU A 35 -2.02 -6.39 -0.91
CA LEU A 35 -3.19 -7.27 -0.85
C LEU A 35 -4.18 -6.86 0.24
N GLY A 36 -3.69 -6.36 1.38
CA GLY A 36 -4.52 -5.81 2.44
C GLY A 36 -5.38 -4.63 1.96
N PHE A 37 -4.79 -3.71 1.20
CA PHE A 37 -5.54 -2.62 0.56
C PHE A 37 -6.57 -3.14 -0.43
N TYR A 38 -6.18 -4.09 -1.29
CA TYR A 38 -7.10 -4.71 -2.24
C TYR A 38 -8.35 -5.29 -1.56
N TYR A 39 -8.18 -6.03 -0.46
CA TYR A 39 -9.30 -6.63 0.25
C TYR A 39 -10.20 -5.61 0.93
N ASP A 40 -9.62 -4.60 1.60
CA ASP A 40 -10.39 -3.51 2.19
C ASP A 40 -11.19 -2.77 1.11
N TRP A 41 -10.57 -2.50 -0.05
CA TRP A 41 -11.25 -1.88 -1.17
C TRP A 41 -12.39 -2.75 -1.71
N LYS A 42 -12.19 -4.05 -1.93
CA LYS A 42 -13.22 -4.93 -2.50
C LYS A 42 -14.36 -5.26 -1.54
N THR A 43 -14.12 -5.18 -0.24
CA THR A 43 -15.15 -5.46 0.78
C THR A 43 -15.86 -4.21 1.28
N ARG A 44 -15.47 -3.03 0.80
CA ARG A 44 -16.14 -1.77 1.10
C ARG A 44 -17.63 -1.81 0.73
N GLY A 45 -18.46 -1.21 1.56
CA GLY A 45 -19.88 -1.06 1.27
C GLY A 45 -20.09 -0.10 0.11
N GLU A 46 -21.00 -0.45 -0.82
CA GLU A 46 -21.38 0.46 -1.92
C GLU A 46 -22.00 1.77 -1.43
N TYR A 47 -22.47 1.80 -0.17
CA TYR A 47 -23.09 2.94 0.50
C TYR A 47 -22.20 3.56 1.59
N ASP A 48 -20.94 3.13 1.70
CA ASP A 48 -20.02 3.72 2.68
C ASP A 48 -19.82 5.21 2.35
N GLY A 49 -19.88 6.05 3.37
CA GLY A 49 -19.67 7.48 3.22
C GLY A 49 -18.21 7.82 2.87
N TYR A 50 -17.99 8.95 2.21
CA TYR A 50 -16.64 9.39 1.81
C TYR A 50 -15.63 9.42 2.97
N SER A 51 -16.06 9.78 4.18
CA SER A 51 -15.21 9.77 5.37
C SER A 51 -14.60 8.39 5.68
N ILE A 52 -15.30 7.30 5.33
CA ILE A 52 -14.80 5.93 5.49
C ILE A 52 -13.70 5.65 4.46
N PHE A 53 -13.89 6.09 3.21
CA PHE A 53 -12.88 5.94 2.16
C PHE A 53 -11.63 6.78 2.45
N GLU A 54 -11.81 8.03 2.88
CA GLU A 54 -10.69 8.90 3.27
C GLU A 54 -9.87 8.28 4.42
N GLU A 55 -10.54 7.74 5.43
CA GLU A 55 -9.85 7.09 6.55
C GLU A 55 -9.15 5.80 6.10
N MET A 56 -9.75 5.03 5.20
CA MET A 56 -9.11 3.88 4.58
C MET A 56 -7.84 4.29 3.82
N PHE A 57 -7.92 5.29 2.94
CA PHE A 57 -6.75 5.79 2.21
C PHE A 57 -5.67 6.32 3.16
N ARG A 58 -6.05 7.09 4.19
CA ARG A 58 -5.14 7.61 5.21
C ARG A 58 -4.42 6.50 5.96
N ARG A 59 -5.16 5.45 6.34
CA ARG A 59 -4.64 4.28 7.05
C ARG A 59 -3.64 3.52 6.18
N HIS A 60 -4.03 3.17 4.95
CA HIS A 60 -3.16 2.41 4.04
C HIS A 60 -1.93 3.21 3.59
N ALA A 61 -2.05 4.53 3.42
CA ALA A 61 -0.89 5.39 3.17
C ALA A 61 0.14 5.31 4.30
N ARG A 62 -0.28 5.30 5.57
CA ARG A 62 0.64 5.15 6.72
C ARG A 62 1.36 3.81 6.68
N ILE A 63 0.63 2.75 6.38
CA ILE A 63 1.19 1.39 6.35
C ILE A 63 2.16 1.23 5.19
N PHE A 64 1.84 1.79 4.02
CA PHE A 64 2.74 1.74 2.88
C PHE A 64 4.00 2.57 3.15
N ILE A 65 3.91 3.68 3.89
CA ILE A 65 5.09 4.43 4.34
C ILE A 65 5.97 3.57 5.24
N GLU A 66 5.39 2.93 6.27
CA GLU A 66 6.14 2.05 7.17
C GLU A 66 6.83 0.93 6.39
N VAL A 67 6.09 0.24 5.51
CA VAL A 67 6.66 -0.80 4.65
C VAL A 67 7.76 -0.25 3.75
N ALA A 68 7.56 0.89 3.09
CA ALA A 68 8.54 1.48 2.19
C ALA A 68 9.85 1.83 2.92
N VAL A 69 9.77 2.34 4.15
CA VAL A 69 10.94 2.63 4.99
C VAL A 69 11.70 1.35 5.31
N GLU A 70 11.01 0.31 5.76
CA GLU A 70 11.65 -0.93 6.22
C GLU A 70 12.28 -1.74 5.07
N VAL A 71 11.75 -1.65 3.85
CA VAL A 71 12.25 -2.44 2.71
C VAL A 71 13.22 -1.67 1.80
N ARG A 72 13.42 -0.37 2.02
CA ARG A 72 14.18 0.52 1.12
C ARG A 72 15.58 0.02 0.79
N ASP A 73 16.32 -0.43 1.79
CA ASP A 73 17.72 -0.86 1.64
C ASP A 73 17.85 -2.36 1.32
N ILE A 74 16.72 -3.06 1.13
CA ILE A 74 16.64 -4.51 0.96
C ILE A 74 16.13 -4.86 -0.44
N LEU A 75 15.14 -4.13 -0.94
CA LEU A 75 14.53 -4.33 -2.25
C LEU A 75 15.05 -3.29 -3.27
N PRO A 76 14.89 -3.53 -4.58
CA PRO A 76 15.24 -2.55 -5.60
C PRO A 76 14.54 -1.21 -5.38
N GLU A 77 15.26 -0.11 -5.64
CA GLU A 77 14.77 1.27 -5.46
C GLU A 77 13.40 1.52 -6.11
N ARG A 78 13.17 0.95 -7.30
CA ARG A 78 11.89 1.08 -8.01
C ARG A 78 10.67 0.58 -7.20
N VAL A 79 10.85 -0.37 -6.27
CA VAL A 79 9.78 -0.82 -5.36
C VAL A 79 9.37 0.32 -4.43
N ALA A 80 10.35 1.03 -3.85
CA ALA A 80 10.10 2.15 -2.95
C ALA A 80 9.47 3.33 -3.72
N ASP A 81 9.94 3.61 -4.94
CA ASP A 81 9.39 4.67 -5.78
C ASP A 81 7.91 4.44 -6.12
N ASP A 82 7.55 3.23 -6.52
CA ASP A 82 6.17 2.88 -6.84
C ASP A 82 5.27 2.94 -5.60
N LEU A 83 5.75 2.48 -4.44
CA LEU A 83 5.06 2.67 -3.16
C LEU A 83 4.85 4.14 -2.84
N LEU A 84 5.87 5.00 -3.03
CA LEU A 84 5.77 6.44 -2.79
C LEU A 84 4.77 7.12 -3.71
N SER A 85 4.71 6.72 -4.98
CA SER A 85 3.70 7.19 -5.93
C SER A 85 2.28 6.86 -5.43
N ILE A 86 2.04 5.61 -5.05
CA ILE A 86 0.76 5.17 -4.50
C ILE A 86 0.41 5.93 -3.20
N ILE A 87 1.38 6.07 -2.27
CA ILE A 87 1.21 6.80 -1.02
C ILE A 87 0.78 8.25 -1.29
N SER A 88 1.38 8.89 -2.29
CA SER A 88 1.02 10.25 -2.68
C SER A 88 -0.43 10.33 -3.14
N ASN A 89 -0.86 9.41 -4.02
CA ASN A 89 -2.25 9.34 -4.49
C ASN A 89 -3.24 9.11 -3.35
N MET A 90 -2.93 8.21 -2.42
CA MET A 90 -3.75 7.96 -1.24
C MET A 90 -3.86 9.19 -0.33
N LYS A 91 -2.77 9.95 -0.13
CA LYS A 91 -2.79 11.18 0.67
C LYS A 91 -3.65 12.26 0.04
N THR A 92 -3.57 12.43 -1.28
CA THR A 92 -4.43 13.35 -2.03
C THR A 92 -5.91 12.99 -1.83
N LEU A 93 -6.25 11.72 -1.99
CA LEU A 93 -7.63 11.23 -1.78
C LEU A 93 -8.10 11.38 -0.33
N ALA A 94 -7.21 11.27 0.65
CA ALA A 94 -7.54 11.40 2.07
C ALA A 94 -7.57 12.85 2.61
N GLY A 95 -7.13 13.83 1.83
CA GLY A 95 -6.89 15.21 2.30
C GLY A 95 -7.60 16.30 1.52
N GLU A 96 -8.13 16.03 0.33
CA GLU A 96 -8.69 17.07 -0.51
C GLU A 96 -10.22 17.23 -0.40
N PRO A 97 -10.74 18.47 -0.48
CA PRO A 97 -12.17 18.72 -0.64
C PRO A 97 -12.69 18.28 -2.02
N ILE A 98 -11.88 17.62 -2.87
CA ILE A 98 -12.27 17.10 -4.19
C ILE A 98 -13.57 16.30 -4.08
N HIS A 99 -13.74 15.45 -3.07
CA HIS A 99 -14.98 14.66 -2.94
C HIS A 99 -16.23 15.52 -2.68
N THR A 100 -16.08 16.71 -2.08
CA THR A 100 -17.18 17.67 -1.87
C THR A 100 -17.46 18.56 -3.09
N ALA A 101 -16.47 18.76 -3.95
CA ALA A 101 -16.56 19.67 -5.09
C ALA A 101 -16.82 18.93 -6.43
N ASP A 102 -16.33 17.70 -6.56
CA ASP A 102 -16.34 16.91 -7.79
C ASP A 102 -16.27 15.39 -7.49
N VAL A 103 -17.46 14.81 -7.30
CA VAL A 103 -17.65 13.39 -6.95
C VAL A 103 -17.13 12.44 -8.04
N GLU A 104 -17.38 12.76 -9.31
CA GLU A 104 -16.97 11.90 -10.42
C GLU A 104 -15.44 11.82 -10.53
N ARG A 105 -14.77 12.97 -10.37
CA ARG A 105 -13.31 13.02 -10.31
C ARG A 105 -12.77 12.24 -9.12
N TYR A 106 -13.36 12.38 -7.93
CA TYR A 106 -12.94 11.63 -6.75
C TYR A 106 -13.03 10.12 -6.99
N LYS A 107 -14.15 9.65 -7.54
CA LYS A 107 -14.35 8.24 -7.87
C LYS A 107 -13.31 7.74 -8.86
N LYS A 108 -13.07 8.49 -9.94
CA LYS A 108 -12.06 8.14 -10.95
C LYS A 108 -10.66 8.01 -10.35
N LEU A 109 -10.23 9.00 -9.57
CA LEU A 109 -8.92 8.98 -8.90
C LEU A 109 -8.80 7.82 -7.91
N SER A 110 -9.89 7.49 -7.22
CA SER A 110 -9.91 6.36 -6.29
C SER A 110 -9.78 5.01 -7.02
N ASP A 111 -10.48 4.85 -8.14
CA ASP A 111 -10.37 3.65 -8.99
C ASP A 111 -8.98 3.53 -9.64
N GLU A 112 -8.38 4.64 -10.06
CA GLU A 112 -6.99 4.70 -10.57
C GLU A 112 -5.99 4.29 -9.48
N CYS A 113 -6.10 4.87 -8.28
CA CYS A 113 -5.24 4.49 -7.15
C CYS A 113 -5.35 3.00 -6.83
N MET A 114 -6.56 2.43 -6.90
CA MET A 114 -6.76 0.99 -6.72
C MET A 114 -6.09 0.18 -7.85
N SER A 115 -6.25 0.62 -9.09
CA SER A 115 -5.63 -0.03 -10.23
C SER A 115 -4.10 -0.04 -10.09
N ASP A 116 -3.50 1.04 -9.60
CA ASP A 116 -2.05 1.12 -9.37
C ASP A 116 -1.58 0.10 -8.34
N VAL A 117 -2.30 -0.03 -7.21
CA VAL A 117 -1.97 -1.04 -6.18
C VAL A 117 -2.05 -2.45 -6.74
N LEU A 118 -3.11 -2.76 -7.50
CA LEU A 118 -3.28 -4.09 -8.10
C LEU A 118 -2.21 -4.37 -9.15
N ASN A 119 -1.92 -3.40 -10.03
CA ASN A 119 -0.86 -3.51 -11.03
C ASN A 119 0.49 -3.79 -10.39
N MET A 120 0.82 -3.08 -9.30
CA MET A 120 2.06 -3.33 -8.55
C MET A 120 2.08 -4.75 -7.97
N TYR A 121 0.98 -5.20 -7.36
CA TYR A 121 0.90 -6.55 -6.78
C TYR A 121 1.08 -7.65 -7.84
N GLU A 122 0.39 -7.56 -8.97
CA GLU A 122 0.44 -8.56 -10.04
C GLU A 122 1.80 -8.61 -10.74
N ASN A 123 2.46 -7.46 -10.85
CA ASN A 123 3.77 -7.34 -11.50
C ASN A 123 4.94 -7.38 -10.53
N PHE A 124 4.70 -7.57 -9.23
CA PHE A 124 5.71 -7.43 -8.19
C PHE A 124 6.94 -8.33 -8.38
N GLU A 125 6.76 -9.55 -8.89
CA GLU A 125 7.90 -10.46 -9.11
C GLU A 125 8.83 -9.97 -10.23
N LYS A 126 8.31 -9.21 -11.21
CA LYS A 126 9.09 -8.62 -12.32
C LYS A 126 10.03 -7.49 -11.87
N TYR A 127 10.06 -7.17 -10.58
CA TYR A 127 11.02 -6.22 -10.00
C TYR A 127 12.38 -6.87 -9.75
N PHE A 128 12.43 -8.20 -9.80
CA PHE A 128 13.58 -9.01 -9.41
C PHE A 128 14.11 -9.90 -10.54
N ASP A 129 13.50 -9.84 -11.72
CA ASP A 129 13.94 -10.45 -12.98
C ASP A 129 14.83 -9.47 -13.77
#